data_AF-A0A8S1VK73-F1
#
_entry.id   AF-A0A8S1VK73-F1
#
_cell.length_a   1.000
_cell.length_b   1.000
_cell.length_c   1.000
_cell.angle_alpha   90.00
_cell.angle_beta   90.00
_cell.angle_gamma   90.00
#
_symmetry.space_group_name_H-M   'P 1'
#
loop_
_entity.id
_entity.type
_entity.pdbx_description
1 polymer ?
#
loop_
_entity_poly.entity_id
_entity_poly.type
_entity_poly.pdbx_seq_one_letter_code
_entity_poly.pdbx_strand_id
1 'polypeptide(L)'
;MKNLILICLLAMVLTQQVQHSNKCNDCGQLKSQNDCEKEITVTGNCEWLAASGTTAAKCQKKTTVDPVSSFKPYCELIDKPETNCAKTLGCAYVDLKCTHFTGCQAYVKTTITDCQAISYFCVSDGNACIQAKECKEYTQQQCESTPSVSGILKCKWDTNSGACRDYACSEADTSLNTDEKCSAWLAGCVTKGQGCVNAPRPECAIYTGDDAACQSFIGSDGNCELATGTTNCKAKECVNAPTSFSSDDDCKAYQKGCITTGKGCVLATTKPLCSTYSGDNTTCVGYIGSDGVCEGDAGGSKCRARKCENGTFNTDELCYQYQSTCKTNGKTCVSSLSACNTYKGTATTCAVYIGTDGYCKGTSTTTEASCLPKICDEAPDTTTTDDACNKYQIGCVTTGKGCVTKANLKSCTTYDGDATSCQSRVGSEGKCTWKTGTKCVARDCTQAATNLNTNSLCANFFTNCVTTGSGCVSQTSCDLTVKQQSCEGTNNCSWQPILNLRKNQFVQQIKLEQGLLIKMMKTEIHYISLYPKNVVG
;
A
#
# COMPACT_ATOMS: atom_id res chain seq x y z
N MET A 1 -26.22 33.89 58.74
CA MET A 1 -26.77 33.99 57.37
C MET A 1 -25.99 34.91 56.43
N LYS A 2 -25.38 36.01 56.90
CA LYS A 2 -24.56 36.91 56.04
C LYS A 2 -23.20 36.31 55.61
N ASN A 3 -22.57 35.51 56.47
CA ASN A 3 -21.26 34.89 56.17
C ASN A 3 -21.35 33.60 55.31
N LEU A 4 -22.53 32.97 55.20
CA LEU A 4 -22.72 31.80 54.35
C LEU A 4 -22.87 32.19 52.87
N ILE A 5 -23.52 33.33 52.61
CA ILE A 5 -23.70 33.89 51.27
C ILE A 5 -22.35 34.39 50.71
N LEU A 6 -21.47 34.91 51.56
CA LEU A 6 -20.14 35.37 51.16
C LEU A 6 -19.20 34.21 50.80
N ILE A 7 -19.31 33.06 51.49
CA ILE A 7 -18.53 31.85 51.18
C ILE A 7 -19.03 31.19 49.88
N CYS A 8 -20.35 31.18 49.63
CA CYS A 8 -20.91 30.72 48.35
C CYS A 8 -20.53 31.63 47.17
N LEU A 9 -20.43 32.96 47.38
CA LEU A 9 -19.99 33.89 46.34
C LEU A 9 -18.49 33.80 46.05
N LEU A 10 -17.64 33.53 47.06
CA LEU A 10 -16.20 33.29 46.87
C LEU A 10 -15.90 31.92 46.24
N ALA A 11 -16.73 30.90 46.48
CA ALA A 11 -16.59 29.58 45.85
C ALA A 11 -16.98 29.58 44.35
N MET A 12 -17.91 30.43 43.93
CA MET A 12 -18.31 30.56 42.50
C MET A 12 -17.29 31.32 41.63
N VAL A 13 -16.33 32.03 42.24
CA VAL A 13 -15.29 32.79 41.52
C VAL A 13 -14.04 31.92 41.22
N LEU A 14 -13.89 30.75 41.84
CA LEU A 14 -12.73 29.86 41.63
C LEU A 14 -12.96 28.67 40.67
N THR A 15 -14.18 28.52 40.12
CA THR A 15 -14.47 27.51 39.09
C THR A 15 -15.28 28.11 37.94
N GLN A 16 -14.72 29.13 37.30
CA GLN A 16 -15.04 29.43 35.91
C GLN A 16 -13.75 29.28 35.11
N GLN A 17 -13.42 28.04 34.75
CA GLN A 17 -12.73 27.88 33.49
C GLN A 17 -13.77 28.16 32.41
N VAL A 18 -13.81 29.42 31.96
CA VAL A 18 -14.40 29.74 30.67
C VAL A 18 -13.65 28.88 29.66
N GLN A 19 -14.31 27.83 29.15
CA GLN A 19 -13.83 27.09 27.98
C GLN A 19 -13.92 28.05 26.80
N HIS A 20 -12.97 28.97 26.72
CA HIS A 20 -12.82 29.90 25.60
C HIS A 20 -12.11 29.14 24.49
N SER A 21 -12.85 28.31 23.78
CA SER A 21 -12.42 27.81 22.47
C SER A 21 -12.58 28.95 21.46
N ASN A 22 -11.71 29.96 21.53
CA ASN A 22 -11.54 30.95 20.45
C ASN A 22 -10.88 30.25 19.25
N LYS A 23 -11.65 29.39 18.58
CA LYS A 23 -11.26 28.84 17.29
C LYS A 23 -11.69 29.82 16.22
N CYS A 24 -10.75 30.31 15.42
CA CYS A 24 -11.05 31.20 14.31
C CYS A 24 -11.80 30.40 13.24
N ASN A 25 -13.11 30.64 13.08
CA ASN A 25 -13.91 29.98 12.04
C ASN A 25 -13.62 30.49 10.62
N ASP A 26 -12.81 31.55 10.49
CA ASP A 26 -12.39 32.13 9.23
C ASP A 26 -10.87 32.32 9.21
N CYS A 27 -10.19 31.54 8.37
CA CYS A 27 -8.73 31.58 8.21
C CYS A 27 -8.23 32.97 7.79
N GLY A 28 -9.05 33.78 7.09
CA GLY A 28 -8.67 35.11 6.62
C GLY A 28 -8.34 36.11 7.73
N GLN A 29 -8.71 35.81 8.97
CA GLN A 29 -8.45 36.67 10.13
C GLN A 29 -7.10 36.41 10.79
N LEU A 30 -6.44 35.30 10.45
CA LEU A 30 -5.13 34.94 10.99
C LEU A 30 -4.02 35.67 10.21
N LYS A 31 -3.31 36.57 10.90
CA LYS A 31 -2.24 37.40 10.32
C LYS A 31 -0.83 36.87 10.60
N SER A 32 -0.71 35.72 11.27
CA SER A 32 0.56 35.09 11.56
C SER A 32 0.62 33.69 10.93
N GLN A 33 1.80 33.34 10.40
CA GLN A 33 2.04 32.03 9.79
C GLN A 33 1.85 30.88 10.78
N ASN A 34 2.43 31.04 11.98
CA ASN A 34 2.42 30.01 13.01
C ASN A 34 1.00 29.73 13.52
N ASP A 35 0.15 30.76 13.60
CA ASP A 35 -1.25 30.58 14.02
C ASP A 35 -2.09 30.00 12.87
N CYS A 36 -1.80 30.38 11.63
CA CYS A 36 -2.46 29.82 10.45
C CYS A 36 -2.20 28.32 10.29
N GLU A 37 -0.95 27.88 10.46
CA GLU A 37 -0.54 26.48 10.26
C GLU A 37 -0.98 25.55 11.41
N LYS A 38 -1.28 26.11 12.58
CA LYS A 38 -1.71 25.34 13.76
C LYS A 38 -3.22 25.18 13.88
N GLU A 39 -4.00 25.95 13.11
CA GLU A 39 -5.44 26.00 13.32
C GLU A 39 -6.22 24.96 12.51
N ILE A 40 -7.02 24.16 13.24
CA ILE A 40 -7.94 23.15 12.68
C ILE A 40 -9.37 23.63 12.96
N THR A 41 -10.00 24.19 11.92
CA THR A 41 -11.40 24.65 12.02
C THR A 41 -12.37 23.48 11.82
N VAL A 42 -13.63 23.68 12.22
CA VAL A 42 -14.71 22.67 12.02
C VAL A 42 -14.99 22.41 10.53
N THR A 43 -14.53 23.29 9.62
CA THR A 43 -14.82 23.20 8.19
C THR A 43 -13.60 22.88 7.31
N GLY A 44 -12.42 22.63 7.90
CA GLY A 44 -11.17 22.30 7.19
C GLY A 44 -9.92 23.01 7.75
N ASN A 45 -8.73 22.57 7.37
CA ASN A 45 -7.46 23.14 7.81
C ASN A 45 -7.18 24.49 7.10
N CYS A 46 -6.52 25.43 7.78
CA CYS A 46 -6.03 26.66 7.16
C CYS A 46 -4.63 26.45 6.52
N GLU A 47 -4.28 27.25 5.52
CA GLU A 47 -2.96 27.26 4.88
C GLU A 47 -2.43 28.70 4.75
N TRP A 48 -1.11 28.85 4.94
CA TRP A 48 -0.44 30.14 4.85
C TRP A 48 0.09 30.39 3.43
N LEU A 49 -0.34 31.48 2.81
CA LEU A 49 0.24 31.97 1.56
C LEU A 49 1.31 33.02 1.87
N ALA A 50 2.57 32.69 1.58
CA ALA A 50 3.68 33.63 1.67
C ALA A 50 3.51 34.80 0.67
N ALA A 51 4.08 35.96 1.01
CA ALA A 51 4.01 37.14 0.16
C ALA A 51 4.71 36.88 -1.19
N SER A 52 4.07 37.27 -2.29
CA SER A 52 4.63 37.18 -3.64
C SER A 52 4.40 38.49 -4.39
N GLY A 53 5.49 39.13 -4.83
CA GLY A 53 5.47 40.44 -5.48
C GLY A 53 4.90 41.55 -4.58
N THR A 54 3.88 42.27 -5.06
CA THR A 54 3.17 43.34 -4.32
C THR A 54 2.03 42.81 -3.42
N THR A 55 1.86 41.49 -3.32
CA THR A 55 0.77 40.86 -2.57
C THR A 55 1.24 40.45 -1.19
N ALA A 56 0.61 40.99 -0.14
CA ALA A 56 0.95 40.66 1.26
C ALA A 56 0.60 39.21 1.60
N ALA A 57 1.39 38.60 2.49
CA ALA A 57 1.13 37.25 3.00
C ALA A 57 -0.22 37.19 3.71
N LYS A 58 -0.95 36.08 3.55
CA LYS A 58 -2.27 35.90 4.14
C LYS A 58 -2.54 34.44 4.46
N CYS A 59 -3.34 34.21 5.50
CA CYS A 59 -3.88 32.89 5.79
C CYS A 59 -5.20 32.70 5.02
N GLN A 60 -5.42 31.50 4.47
CA GLN A 60 -6.67 31.14 3.81
C GLN A 60 -7.09 29.72 4.16
N LYS A 61 -8.34 29.36 3.87
CA LYS A 61 -8.80 27.98 4.03
C LYS A 61 -8.15 27.11 2.95
N LYS A 62 -7.62 25.94 3.34
CA LYS A 62 -7.02 24.98 2.41
C LYS A 62 -8.10 24.53 1.41
N THR A 63 -8.00 24.98 0.16
CA THR A 63 -8.93 24.63 -0.94
C THR A 63 -8.55 23.35 -1.68
N THR A 64 -7.56 22.61 -1.17
CA THR A 64 -7.03 21.42 -1.82
C THR A 64 -7.49 20.15 -1.13
N VAL A 65 -8.39 19.45 -1.81
CA VAL A 65 -8.45 17.98 -1.79
C VAL A 65 -7.02 17.49 -2.06
N ASP A 66 -6.53 16.58 -1.23
CA ASP A 66 -5.17 16.02 -1.30
C ASP A 66 -4.76 15.58 -2.72
N PRO A 67 -3.46 15.60 -3.06
CA PRO A 67 -2.98 15.21 -4.37
C PRO A 67 -3.33 13.74 -4.63
N VAL A 68 -4.17 13.54 -5.63
CA VAL A 68 -4.64 12.25 -6.12
C VAL A 68 -3.41 11.41 -6.48
N SER A 69 -3.09 10.42 -5.64
CA SER A 69 -2.46 9.17 -6.08
C SER A 69 -3.10 8.83 -7.41
N SER A 70 -2.35 8.76 -8.53
CA SER A 70 -2.88 8.44 -9.87
C SER A 70 -4.02 7.42 -9.77
N PHE A 71 -5.25 7.91 -9.65
CA PHE A 71 -6.39 7.07 -9.36
C PHE A 71 -6.77 6.56 -10.71
N LYS A 72 -6.29 5.36 -11.04
CA LYS A 72 -6.89 4.63 -12.13
C LYS A 72 -8.39 4.56 -11.79
N PRO A 73 -9.27 5.16 -12.60
CA PRO A 73 -10.71 5.05 -12.41
C PRO A 73 -11.06 3.58 -12.15
N TYR A 74 -12.01 3.32 -11.26
CA TYR A 74 -12.39 1.96 -10.84
C TYR A 74 -12.47 0.96 -12.00
N CYS A 75 -13.03 1.36 -13.14
CA CYS A 75 -13.18 0.54 -14.34
C CYS A 75 -11.87 0.22 -15.09
N GLU A 76 -10.83 1.05 -14.95
CA GLU A 76 -9.50 0.83 -15.53
C GLU A 76 -8.63 -0.13 -14.71
N LEU A 77 -9.09 -0.52 -13.53
CA LEU A 77 -8.45 -1.53 -12.67
C LEU A 77 -8.91 -2.96 -12.99
N ILE A 78 -9.87 -3.11 -13.90
CA ILE A 78 -10.46 -4.42 -14.22
C ILE A 78 -9.48 -5.22 -15.07
N ASP A 79 -9.04 -6.37 -14.53
CA ASP A 79 -8.25 -7.34 -15.27
C ASP A 79 -9.07 -7.96 -16.41
N LYS A 80 -8.47 -8.13 -17.60
CA LYS A 80 -9.12 -8.59 -18.83
C LYS A 80 -10.39 -7.80 -19.14
N PRO A 81 -10.27 -6.48 -19.39
CA PRO A 81 -11.41 -5.58 -19.58
C PRO A 81 -12.33 -6.05 -20.71
N GLU A 82 -11.80 -6.72 -21.74
CA GLU A 82 -12.55 -7.30 -22.85
C GLU A 82 -13.58 -8.37 -22.44
N THR A 83 -13.40 -9.03 -21.30
CA THR A 83 -14.35 -10.04 -20.78
C THR A 83 -15.10 -9.60 -19.52
N ASN A 84 -14.48 -8.74 -18.70
CA ASN A 84 -14.94 -8.46 -17.35
C ASN A 84 -15.56 -7.08 -17.18
N CYS A 85 -15.27 -6.13 -18.07
CA CYS A 85 -15.74 -4.75 -17.94
C CYS A 85 -17.27 -4.66 -17.95
N ALA A 86 -17.91 -5.27 -18.94
CA ALA A 86 -19.37 -5.21 -19.09
C ALA A 86 -20.10 -5.89 -17.91
N LYS A 87 -19.47 -6.84 -17.22
CA LYS A 87 -20.04 -7.53 -16.04
C LYS A 87 -19.88 -6.73 -14.76
N THR A 88 -19.01 -5.72 -14.76
CA THR A 88 -18.68 -4.97 -13.56
C THR A 88 -19.65 -3.81 -13.37
N LEU A 89 -20.29 -3.77 -12.21
CA LEU A 89 -21.27 -2.74 -11.87
C LEU A 89 -20.63 -1.34 -11.95
N GLY A 90 -21.25 -0.43 -12.68
CA GLY A 90 -20.75 0.93 -12.88
C GLY A 90 -19.69 1.08 -13.98
N CYS A 91 -19.41 0.02 -14.75
CA CYS A 91 -18.46 0.05 -15.86
C CYS A 91 -19.10 -0.33 -17.21
N ALA A 92 -18.54 0.22 -18.29
CA ALA A 92 -19.00 0.09 -19.66
C ALA A 92 -17.83 -0.19 -20.60
N TYR A 93 -17.94 -1.25 -21.42
CA TYR A 93 -16.93 -1.59 -22.40
C TYR A 93 -17.27 -0.95 -23.76
N VAL A 94 -16.52 0.07 -24.14
CA VAL A 94 -16.77 0.87 -25.35
C VAL A 94 -15.44 1.14 -26.06
N ASP A 95 -15.39 0.96 -27.37
CA ASP A 95 -14.21 1.21 -28.21
C ASP A 95 -12.92 0.56 -27.67
N LEU A 96 -13.04 -0.71 -27.23
CA LEU A 96 -11.96 -1.51 -26.64
C LEU A 96 -11.39 -0.94 -25.33
N LYS A 97 -12.17 -0.13 -24.62
CA LYS A 97 -11.79 0.46 -23.32
C LYS A 97 -12.88 0.23 -22.29
N CYS A 98 -12.45 -0.05 -21.06
CA CYS A 98 -13.36 -0.08 -19.93
C CYS A 98 -13.47 1.31 -19.31
N THR A 99 -14.67 1.88 -19.33
CA THR A 99 -14.94 3.26 -18.91
C THR A 99 -16.07 3.30 -17.88
N HIS A 100 -16.26 4.44 -17.23
CA HIS A 100 -17.37 4.64 -16.31
C HIS A 100 -18.72 4.56 -17.04
N PHE A 101 -19.66 3.77 -16.51
CA PHE A 101 -20.98 3.58 -17.10
C PHE A 101 -21.92 4.73 -16.77
N THR A 102 -22.42 5.42 -17.80
CA THR A 102 -23.32 6.58 -17.67
C THR A 102 -24.81 6.21 -17.80
N GLY A 103 -25.13 4.93 -17.99
CA GLY A 103 -26.49 4.43 -18.22
C GLY A 103 -26.69 3.85 -19.63
N CYS A 104 -27.67 2.95 -19.79
CA CYS A 104 -27.89 2.21 -21.04
C CYS A 104 -28.34 3.11 -22.21
N GLN A 105 -29.12 4.15 -21.91
CA GLN A 105 -29.73 5.03 -22.90
C GLN A 105 -28.71 5.83 -23.73
N ALA A 106 -27.45 5.87 -23.28
CA ALA A 106 -26.35 6.48 -24.02
C ALA A 106 -25.91 5.67 -25.25
N TYR A 107 -26.38 4.43 -25.40
CA TYR A 107 -25.92 3.50 -26.42
C TYR A 107 -27.06 3.08 -27.37
N VAL A 108 -26.86 3.33 -28.67
CA VAL A 108 -27.84 2.99 -29.71
C VAL A 108 -27.45 1.66 -30.34
N LYS A 109 -27.87 0.56 -29.72
CA LYS A 109 -27.76 -0.79 -30.29
C LYS A 109 -29.15 -1.41 -30.36
N THR A 110 -29.36 -2.24 -31.39
CA THR A 110 -30.66 -2.83 -31.70
C THR A 110 -30.79 -4.28 -31.23
N THR A 111 -29.69 -4.92 -30.81
CA THR A 111 -29.68 -6.28 -30.29
C THR A 111 -29.32 -6.32 -28.81
N ILE A 112 -29.90 -7.28 -28.07
CA ILE A 112 -29.58 -7.49 -26.65
C ILE A 112 -28.09 -7.78 -26.47
N THR A 113 -27.52 -8.64 -27.33
CA THR A 113 -26.11 -9.03 -27.30
C THR A 113 -25.18 -7.81 -27.39
N ASP A 114 -25.48 -6.86 -28.28
CA ASP A 114 -24.67 -5.66 -28.45
C ASP A 114 -24.78 -4.72 -27.23
N CYS A 115 -25.96 -4.61 -26.61
CA CYS A 115 -26.13 -3.86 -25.38
C CYS A 115 -25.39 -4.51 -24.21
N GLN A 116 -25.45 -5.84 -24.10
CA GLN A 116 -24.76 -6.60 -23.06
C GLN A 116 -23.24 -6.57 -23.20
N ALA A 117 -22.72 -6.47 -24.43
CA ALA A 117 -21.31 -6.29 -24.68
C ALA A 117 -20.77 -4.96 -24.11
N ILE A 118 -21.64 -3.95 -23.96
CA ILE A 118 -21.31 -2.67 -23.31
C ILE A 118 -21.44 -2.81 -21.80
N SER A 119 -22.61 -3.27 -21.32
CA SER A 119 -22.87 -3.53 -19.91
C SER A 119 -23.95 -4.60 -19.76
N TYR A 120 -23.73 -5.59 -18.89
CA TYR A 120 -24.68 -6.68 -18.61
C TYR A 120 -26.00 -6.19 -17.99
N PHE A 121 -26.05 -4.95 -17.51
CA PHE A 121 -27.25 -4.29 -17.02
C PHE A 121 -28.11 -3.66 -18.12
N CYS A 122 -27.69 -3.78 -19.39
CA CYS A 122 -28.38 -3.20 -20.55
C CYS A 122 -28.97 -4.26 -21.47
N VAL A 123 -30.14 -3.93 -22.01
CA VAL A 123 -30.92 -4.78 -22.94
C VAL A 123 -31.43 -3.91 -24.08
N SER A 124 -31.70 -4.48 -25.25
CA SER A 124 -32.23 -3.71 -26.38
C SER A 124 -33.76 -3.70 -26.37
N ASP A 125 -34.35 -2.55 -26.66
CA ASP A 125 -35.78 -2.42 -26.99
C ASP A 125 -36.09 -2.55 -28.49
N GLY A 126 -35.06 -2.86 -29.29
CA GLY A 126 -35.10 -2.92 -30.76
C GLY A 126 -34.55 -1.67 -31.44
N ASN A 127 -34.46 -0.53 -30.73
CA ASN A 127 -33.97 0.74 -31.24
C ASN A 127 -32.72 1.25 -30.49
N ALA A 128 -32.68 1.09 -29.17
CA ALA A 128 -31.59 1.51 -28.31
C ALA A 128 -31.41 0.58 -27.10
N CYS A 129 -30.29 0.75 -26.40
CA CYS A 129 -30.08 0.08 -25.13
C CYS A 129 -30.89 0.76 -24.02
N ILE A 130 -31.70 -0.03 -23.34
CA ILE A 130 -32.44 0.35 -22.14
C ILE A 130 -31.93 -0.44 -20.95
N GLN A 131 -32.27 0.01 -19.75
CA GLN A 131 -31.92 -0.72 -18.54
C GLN A 131 -32.67 -2.06 -18.51
N ALA A 132 -32.00 -3.11 -18.05
CA ALA A 132 -32.66 -4.36 -17.69
C ALA A 132 -33.78 -4.10 -16.66
N LYS A 133 -34.67 -5.06 -16.48
CA LYS A 133 -35.77 -5.06 -15.52
C LYS A 133 -35.59 -6.22 -14.56
N GLU A 134 -36.40 -6.28 -13.51
CA GLU A 134 -36.48 -7.51 -12.71
C GLU A 134 -37.12 -8.61 -13.55
N CYS A 135 -36.71 -9.87 -13.34
CA CYS A 135 -37.21 -10.99 -14.13
C CYS A 135 -38.75 -11.06 -14.18
N LYS A 136 -39.43 -10.74 -13.09
CA LYS A 136 -40.90 -10.77 -12.98
C LYS A 136 -41.62 -9.87 -13.99
N GLU A 137 -40.93 -8.89 -14.56
CA GLU A 137 -41.49 -7.97 -15.56
C GLU A 137 -41.34 -8.47 -17.00
N TYR A 138 -40.60 -9.56 -17.22
CA TYR A 138 -40.37 -10.11 -18.56
C TYR A 138 -41.47 -11.05 -19.01
N THR A 139 -41.80 -10.95 -20.30
CA THR A 139 -42.64 -11.93 -20.98
C THR A 139 -41.90 -13.26 -21.16
N GLN A 140 -42.62 -14.34 -21.45
CA GLN A 140 -42.03 -15.66 -21.69
C GLN A 140 -40.92 -15.65 -22.75
N GLN A 141 -41.10 -14.88 -23.83
CA GLN A 141 -40.15 -14.79 -24.94
C GLN A 141 -38.88 -14.05 -24.57
N GLN A 142 -38.97 -13.10 -23.63
CA GLN A 142 -37.84 -12.29 -23.17
C GLN A 142 -37.10 -12.95 -22.00
N CYS A 143 -37.79 -13.76 -21.21
CA CYS A 143 -37.31 -14.22 -19.91
C CYS A 143 -35.91 -14.84 -19.95
N GLU A 144 -35.69 -15.90 -20.73
CA GLU A 144 -34.40 -16.61 -20.72
C GLU A 144 -33.29 -15.90 -21.53
N SER A 145 -33.65 -14.93 -22.36
CA SER A 145 -32.73 -14.20 -23.22
C SER A 145 -32.30 -12.85 -22.64
N THR A 146 -32.92 -12.42 -21.54
CA THR A 146 -32.73 -11.09 -20.97
C THR A 146 -32.16 -11.17 -19.55
N PRO A 147 -31.06 -10.46 -19.23
CA PRO A 147 -30.50 -10.41 -17.89
C PRO A 147 -31.41 -9.62 -16.95
N SER A 148 -31.42 -10.01 -15.68
CA SER A 148 -32.13 -9.28 -14.61
C SER A 148 -31.30 -8.09 -14.14
N VAL A 149 -31.95 -7.02 -13.66
CA VAL A 149 -31.29 -6.02 -12.78
C VAL A 149 -31.07 -6.52 -11.35
N SER A 150 -31.68 -7.64 -10.98
CA SER A 150 -31.37 -8.29 -9.71
C SER A 150 -29.88 -8.68 -9.68
N GLY A 151 -29.30 -8.78 -8.48
CA GLY A 151 -27.88 -9.14 -8.31
C GLY A 151 -27.48 -10.53 -8.85
N ILE A 152 -28.44 -11.27 -9.40
CA ILE A 152 -28.32 -12.65 -9.84
C ILE A 152 -28.19 -12.74 -11.39
N LEU A 153 -28.52 -11.67 -12.14
CA LEU A 153 -28.29 -11.49 -13.59
C LEU A 153 -28.86 -12.53 -14.57
N LYS A 154 -29.51 -13.62 -14.13
CA LYS A 154 -30.20 -14.59 -15.00
C LYS A 154 -31.64 -14.82 -14.59
N CYS A 155 -32.50 -14.91 -15.60
CA CYS A 155 -33.93 -15.16 -15.47
C CYS A 155 -34.33 -16.53 -16.04
N LYS A 156 -35.33 -17.16 -15.43
CA LYS A 156 -35.91 -18.46 -15.81
C LYS A 156 -37.43 -18.33 -15.92
N TRP A 157 -38.00 -18.91 -16.97
CA TRP A 157 -39.45 -19.05 -17.07
C TRP A 157 -39.92 -20.20 -16.19
N ASP A 158 -40.74 -19.90 -15.19
CA ASP A 158 -41.30 -20.92 -14.31
C ASP A 158 -42.68 -21.32 -14.83
N THR A 159 -42.75 -22.50 -15.46
CA THR A 159 -43.98 -23.03 -16.06
C THR A 159 -45.09 -23.29 -15.04
N ASN A 160 -44.76 -23.48 -13.76
CA ASN A 160 -45.76 -23.74 -12.73
C ASN A 160 -46.45 -22.44 -12.30
N SER A 161 -45.68 -21.35 -12.19
CA SER A 161 -46.23 -20.03 -11.85
C SER A 161 -46.74 -19.24 -13.05
N GLY A 162 -46.36 -19.64 -14.27
CA GLY A 162 -46.66 -18.89 -15.49
C GLY A 162 -45.99 -17.52 -15.54
N ALA A 163 -44.87 -17.36 -14.82
CA ALA A 163 -44.17 -16.09 -14.66
C ALA A 163 -42.65 -16.29 -14.79
N CYS A 164 -41.97 -15.20 -15.17
CA CYS A 164 -40.52 -15.14 -15.20
C CYS A 164 -39.98 -14.83 -13.79
N ARG A 165 -38.92 -15.51 -13.34
CA ARG A 165 -38.28 -15.28 -12.04
C ARG A 165 -36.76 -15.33 -12.15
N ASP A 166 -36.05 -14.86 -11.13
CA ASP A 166 -34.59 -15.04 -11.06
C ASP A 166 -34.24 -16.53 -10.90
N TYR A 167 -33.08 -16.93 -11.44
CA TYR A 167 -32.47 -18.21 -11.11
C TYR A 167 -32.06 -18.25 -9.63
N ALA A 168 -32.21 -19.40 -8.98
CA ALA A 168 -31.66 -19.63 -7.65
C ALA A 168 -30.29 -20.32 -7.75
N CYS A 169 -29.34 -19.99 -6.87
CA CYS A 169 -28.02 -20.64 -6.88
C CYS A 169 -28.12 -22.17 -6.73
N SER A 170 -29.16 -22.68 -6.06
CA SER A 170 -29.41 -24.11 -5.87
C SER A 170 -29.81 -24.86 -7.14
N GLU A 171 -30.14 -24.15 -8.23
CA GLU A 171 -30.47 -24.73 -9.54
C GLU A 171 -29.22 -25.02 -10.40
N ALA A 172 -28.03 -24.75 -9.88
CA ALA A 172 -26.77 -25.03 -10.53
C ALA A 172 -26.51 -26.54 -10.62
N ASP A 173 -25.84 -26.96 -11.70
CA ASP A 173 -25.33 -28.33 -11.84
C ASP A 173 -24.34 -28.67 -10.71
N THR A 174 -24.37 -29.91 -10.21
CA THR A 174 -23.51 -30.35 -9.10
C THR A 174 -22.03 -30.41 -9.46
N SER A 175 -21.65 -30.41 -10.74
CA SER A 175 -20.26 -30.32 -11.22
C SER A 175 -19.62 -28.93 -11.04
N LEU A 176 -20.41 -27.91 -10.73
CA LEU A 176 -19.95 -26.56 -10.37
C LEU A 176 -19.41 -26.56 -8.94
N ASN A 177 -18.16 -26.99 -8.79
CA ASN A 177 -17.55 -27.29 -7.49
C ASN A 177 -16.51 -26.27 -6.99
N THR A 178 -16.36 -25.13 -7.67
CA THR A 178 -15.48 -24.03 -7.22
C THR A 178 -16.24 -22.70 -7.20
N ASP A 179 -15.75 -21.72 -6.43
CA ASP A 179 -16.38 -20.40 -6.37
C ASP A 179 -16.34 -19.69 -7.73
N GLU A 180 -15.26 -19.86 -8.49
CA GLU A 180 -15.10 -19.29 -9.82
C GLU A 180 -16.14 -19.87 -10.78
N LYS A 181 -16.38 -21.18 -10.72
CA LYS A 181 -17.41 -21.84 -11.52
C LYS A 181 -18.82 -21.36 -11.15
N CYS A 182 -19.13 -21.29 -9.86
CA CYS A 182 -20.44 -20.83 -9.40
C CYS A 182 -20.70 -19.36 -9.72
N SER A 183 -19.73 -18.49 -9.45
CA SER A 183 -19.84 -17.05 -9.74
C SER A 183 -19.88 -16.75 -11.24
N ALA A 184 -19.20 -17.56 -12.06
CA ALA A 184 -19.30 -17.46 -13.52
C ALA A 184 -20.64 -17.96 -14.05
N TRP A 185 -21.23 -19.00 -13.44
CA TRP A 185 -22.54 -19.49 -13.82
C TRP A 185 -23.65 -18.51 -13.44
N LEU A 186 -23.59 -17.93 -12.24
CA LEU A 186 -24.57 -17.00 -11.71
C LEU A 186 -23.94 -16.07 -10.66
N ALA A 187 -23.99 -14.77 -10.90
CA ALA A 187 -23.37 -13.78 -10.02
C ALA A 187 -24.00 -13.84 -8.62
N GLY A 188 -23.18 -13.66 -7.57
CA GLY A 188 -23.62 -13.79 -6.18
C GLY A 188 -23.70 -15.23 -5.65
N CYS A 189 -23.35 -16.23 -6.47
CA CYS A 189 -23.25 -17.63 -6.03
C CYS A 189 -21.82 -18.03 -5.68
N VAL A 190 -21.71 -18.94 -4.71
CA VAL A 190 -20.48 -19.61 -4.26
C VAL A 190 -20.69 -21.12 -4.24
N THR A 191 -19.62 -21.91 -4.32
CA THR A 191 -19.73 -23.37 -4.25
C THR A 191 -20.12 -23.81 -2.85
N LYS A 192 -20.96 -24.83 -2.75
CA LYS A 192 -21.14 -25.63 -1.52
C LYS A 192 -20.42 -26.98 -1.63
N GLY A 193 -19.48 -27.13 -2.55
CA GLY A 193 -18.80 -28.39 -2.90
C GLY A 193 -19.58 -29.25 -3.90
N GLN A 194 -20.91 -29.33 -3.75
CA GLN A 194 -21.84 -30.01 -4.67
C GLN A 194 -22.78 -29.00 -5.33
N GLY A 195 -22.30 -28.26 -6.33
CA GLY A 195 -23.04 -27.16 -6.95
C GLY A 195 -22.97 -25.87 -6.11
N CYS A 196 -23.95 -24.98 -6.33
CA CYS A 196 -23.86 -23.60 -5.85
C CYS A 196 -24.92 -23.25 -4.79
N VAL A 197 -24.61 -22.20 -4.00
CA VAL A 197 -25.49 -21.55 -3.03
C VAL A 197 -25.29 -20.03 -3.07
N ASN A 198 -26.24 -19.28 -2.53
CA ASN A 198 -26.10 -17.82 -2.42
C ASN A 198 -24.91 -17.51 -1.50
N ALA A 199 -24.16 -16.46 -1.82
CA ALA A 199 -23.17 -15.89 -0.90
C ALA A 199 -23.87 -15.03 0.17
N PRO A 200 -23.40 -15.07 1.43
CA PRO A 200 -22.36 -15.94 1.97
C PRO A 200 -22.82 -17.40 2.15
N ARG A 201 -21.89 -18.35 2.12
CA ARG A 201 -22.19 -19.77 2.39
C ARG A 201 -22.90 -19.93 3.74
N PRO A 202 -23.88 -20.84 3.86
CA PRO A 202 -24.37 -21.26 5.17
C PRO A 202 -23.33 -22.14 5.88
N GLU A 203 -23.49 -22.31 7.19
CA GLU A 203 -22.67 -23.23 8.00
C GLU A 203 -22.99 -24.69 7.66
N CYS A 204 -22.04 -25.59 7.93
CA CYS A 204 -22.19 -27.03 7.71
C CYS A 204 -23.44 -27.61 8.39
N ALA A 205 -23.85 -27.06 9.54
CA ALA A 205 -25.01 -27.49 10.32
C ALA A 205 -26.35 -27.39 9.58
N ILE A 206 -26.42 -26.59 8.50
CA ILE A 206 -27.62 -26.45 7.67
C ILE A 206 -27.79 -27.63 6.70
N TYR A 207 -26.72 -28.35 6.39
CA TYR A 207 -26.76 -29.46 5.46
C TYR A 207 -27.18 -30.76 6.14
N THR A 208 -27.83 -31.64 5.37
CA THR A 208 -28.21 -32.98 5.79
C THR A 208 -27.83 -34.00 4.73
N GLY A 209 -27.46 -35.21 5.12
CA GLY A 209 -27.08 -36.27 4.20
C GLY A 209 -26.53 -37.50 4.91
N ASP A 210 -25.97 -38.41 4.12
CA ASP A 210 -25.10 -39.48 4.61
C ASP A 210 -23.65 -38.99 4.73
N ASP A 211 -22.73 -39.89 5.11
CA ASP A 211 -21.33 -39.57 5.31
C ASP A 211 -20.66 -39.02 4.03
N ALA A 212 -20.93 -39.65 2.87
CA ALA A 212 -20.37 -39.21 1.60
C ALA A 212 -20.90 -37.83 1.18
N ALA A 213 -22.20 -37.57 1.36
CA ALA A 213 -22.81 -36.29 1.08
C ALA A 213 -22.21 -35.19 1.97
N CYS A 214 -22.14 -35.41 3.29
CA CYS A 214 -21.59 -34.42 4.21
C CYS A 214 -20.12 -34.12 3.92
N GLN A 215 -19.29 -35.12 3.62
CA GLN A 215 -17.87 -34.91 3.27
C GLN A 215 -17.67 -34.09 2.00
N SER A 216 -18.67 -34.04 1.12
CA SER A 216 -18.61 -33.27 -0.12
C SER A 216 -19.09 -31.83 0.02
N PHE A 217 -19.70 -31.46 1.15
CA PHE A 217 -20.18 -30.10 1.39
C PHE A 217 -19.08 -29.17 1.92
N ILE A 218 -19.20 -27.90 1.55
CA ILE A 218 -18.37 -26.80 2.05
C ILE A 218 -19.28 -25.73 2.62
N GLY A 219 -19.16 -25.46 3.93
CA GLY A 219 -19.86 -24.39 4.63
C GLY A 219 -19.02 -23.12 4.79
N SER A 220 -19.58 -22.10 5.44
CA SER A 220 -18.85 -20.89 5.87
C SER A 220 -17.77 -21.19 6.92
N ASP A 221 -18.00 -22.25 7.69
CA ASP A 221 -17.17 -22.83 8.74
C ASP A 221 -16.15 -23.86 8.21
N GLY A 222 -16.14 -24.19 6.91
CA GLY A 222 -15.11 -25.01 6.27
C GLY A 222 -15.66 -26.29 5.64
N ASN A 223 -14.87 -27.36 5.68
CA ASN A 223 -15.24 -28.67 5.15
C ASN A 223 -16.15 -29.39 6.15
N CYS A 224 -17.17 -30.08 5.64
CA CYS A 224 -18.19 -30.71 6.49
C CYS A 224 -17.93 -32.22 6.71
N GLU A 225 -18.58 -32.78 7.72
CA GLU A 225 -18.65 -34.21 8.04
C GLU A 225 -19.99 -34.57 8.69
N LEU A 226 -20.36 -35.85 8.73
CA LEU A 226 -21.63 -36.29 9.34
C LEU A 226 -21.55 -36.21 10.88
N ALA A 227 -22.57 -35.61 11.51
CA ALA A 227 -22.70 -35.67 12.96
C ALA A 227 -23.16 -37.07 13.40
N THR A 228 -22.42 -37.67 14.33
CA THR A 228 -22.58 -39.06 14.77
C THR A 228 -24.02 -39.37 15.18
N GLY A 229 -24.59 -40.42 14.57
CA GLY A 229 -25.94 -40.91 14.89
C GLY A 229 -27.08 -40.02 14.38
N THR A 230 -26.80 -39.08 13.47
CA THR A 230 -27.79 -38.18 12.87
C THR A 230 -27.66 -38.17 11.33
N THR A 231 -28.54 -37.42 10.67
CA THR A 231 -28.43 -37.06 9.25
C THR A 231 -27.91 -35.64 9.03
N ASN A 232 -27.56 -34.91 10.11
CA ASN A 232 -27.11 -33.53 10.02
C ASN A 232 -25.60 -33.50 9.81
N CYS A 233 -25.13 -32.60 8.94
CA CYS A 233 -23.70 -32.36 8.81
C CYS A 233 -23.23 -31.41 9.92
N LYS A 234 -21.92 -31.39 10.15
CA LYS A 234 -21.21 -30.43 11.02
C LYS A 234 -19.86 -30.09 10.40
N ALA A 235 -19.19 -29.03 10.85
CA ALA A 235 -17.82 -28.76 10.45
C ALA A 235 -16.88 -29.86 10.96
N LYS A 236 -15.82 -30.17 10.19
CA LYS A 236 -14.73 -31.01 10.67
C LYS A 236 -14.04 -30.37 11.86
N GLU A 237 -13.59 -31.19 12.81
CA GLU A 237 -12.76 -30.72 13.91
C GLU A 237 -11.28 -30.94 13.60
N CYS A 238 -10.45 -29.91 13.77
CA CYS A 238 -9.00 -29.98 13.47
C CYS A 238 -8.31 -31.18 14.15
N VAL A 239 -8.71 -31.51 15.39
CA VAL A 239 -8.11 -32.57 16.19
C VAL A 239 -8.34 -33.97 15.63
N ASN A 240 -9.30 -34.13 14.71
CA ASN A 240 -9.59 -35.40 14.03
C ASN A 240 -8.80 -35.55 12.72
N ALA A 241 -7.95 -34.59 12.37
CA ALA A 241 -7.08 -34.70 11.20
C ALA A 241 -6.05 -35.84 11.37
N PRO A 242 -5.63 -36.49 10.27
CA PRO A 242 -4.60 -37.52 10.30
C PRO A 242 -3.33 -37.05 11.01
N THR A 243 -2.78 -37.89 11.90
CA THR A 243 -1.53 -37.58 12.62
C THR A 243 -0.29 -37.51 11.71
N SER A 244 -0.41 -37.97 10.46
CA SER A 244 0.62 -37.83 9.42
C SER A 244 0.72 -36.40 8.87
N PHE A 245 -0.28 -35.54 9.11
CA PHE A 245 -0.24 -34.14 8.66
C PHE A 245 0.76 -33.37 9.50
N SER A 246 1.79 -32.86 8.83
CA SER A 246 2.94 -32.21 9.48
C SER A 246 3.20 -30.80 8.97
N SER A 247 2.33 -30.29 8.09
CA SER A 247 2.39 -28.95 7.54
C SER A 247 1.08 -28.18 7.75
N ASP A 248 1.19 -26.86 7.83
CA ASP A 248 0.00 -26.00 7.91
C ASP A 248 -0.88 -26.11 6.66
N ASP A 249 -0.32 -26.41 5.50
CA ASP A 249 -1.08 -26.52 4.26
C ASP A 249 -1.96 -27.78 4.23
N ASP A 250 -1.46 -28.90 4.74
CA ASP A 250 -2.27 -30.11 4.94
C ASP A 250 -3.45 -29.83 5.88
N CYS A 251 -3.19 -29.12 6.98
CA CYS A 251 -4.22 -28.76 7.96
C CYS A 251 -5.25 -27.77 7.42
N LYS A 252 -4.82 -26.75 6.67
CA LYS A 252 -5.73 -25.79 6.02
C LYS A 252 -6.61 -26.47 4.98
N ALA A 253 -6.04 -27.41 4.22
CA ALA A 253 -6.79 -28.19 3.23
C ALA A 253 -7.81 -29.12 3.91
N TYR A 254 -7.45 -29.70 5.06
CA TYR A 254 -8.34 -30.53 5.87
C TYR A 254 -9.54 -29.74 6.40
N GLN A 255 -9.29 -28.60 7.02
CA GLN A 255 -10.34 -27.79 7.62
C GLN A 255 -9.92 -26.32 7.83
N LYS A 256 -10.86 -25.41 7.58
CA LYS A 256 -10.66 -23.97 7.72
C LYS A 256 -10.26 -23.60 9.15
N GLY A 257 -9.19 -22.81 9.28
CA GLY A 257 -8.70 -22.33 10.58
C GLY A 257 -7.80 -23.32 11.34
N CYS A 258 -7.54 -24.50 10.79
CA CYS A 258 -6.60 -25.46 11.37
C CYS A 258 -5.15 -25.16 11.00
N ILE A 259 -4.24 -25.44 11.92
CA ILE A 259 -2.78 -25.38 11.74
C ILE A 259 -2.12 -26.62 12.33
N THR A 260 -0.89 -26.90 11.91
CA THR A 260 -0.21 -28.14 12.29
C THR A 260 0.36 -28.10 13.71
N THR A 261 0.30 -29.23 14.39
CA THR A 261 1.13 -29.54 15.57
C THR A 261 2.39 -30.31 15.19
N GLY A 262 2.67 -30.44 13.90
CA GLY A 262 3.68 -31.33 13.30
C GLY A 262 3.32 -32.81 13.33
N LYS A 263 2.28 -33.20 14.08
CA LYS A 263 1.71 -34.56 14.17
C LYS A 263 0.19 -34.52 14.22
N GLY A 264 -0.42 -33.95 13.18
CA GLY A 264 -1.84 -33.66 13.09
C GLY A 264 -2.12 -32.16 13.14
N CYS A 265 -3.38 -31.82 13.41
CA CYS A 265 -3.88 -30.46 13.31
C CYS A 265 -4.62 -30.04 14.58
N VAL A 266 -4.63 -28.73 14.82
CA VAL A 266 -5.38 -28.08 15.90
C VAL A 266 -5.94 -26.76 15.39
N LEU A 267 -6.94 -26.20 16.07
CA LEU A 267 -7.43 -24.87 15.75
C LEU A 267 -6.34 -23.83 16.07
N ALA A 268 -6.15 -22.85 15.18
CA ALA A 268 -5.08 -21.87 15.33
C ALA A 268 -5.12 -21.11 16.66
N THR A 269 -6.31 -20.80 17.16
CA THR A 269 -6.53 -20.06 18.41
C THR A 269 -6.25 -20.89 19.66
N THR A 270 -6.13 -22.22 19.54
CA THR A 270 -5.91 -23.13 20.67
C THR A 270 -4.65 -23.96 20.50
N LYS A 271 -3.67 -23.49 19.71
CA LYS A 271 -2.42 -24.23 19.51
C LYS A 271 -1.68 -24.40 20.85
N PRO A 272 -1.49 -25.63 21.33
CA PRO A 272 -0.89 -25.88 22.63
C PRO A 272 0.59 -25.48 22.64
N LEU A 273 1.13 -25.13 23.82
CA LEU A 273 2.56 -24.94 24.04
C LEU A 273 3.28 -26.29 24.00
N CYS A 274 4.56 -26.31 23.65
CA CYS A 274 5.36 -27.53 23.70
C CYS A 274 5.33 -28.20 25.08
N SER A 275 5.26 -27.41 26.16
CA SER A 275 5.22 -27.91 27.54
C SER A 275 3.99 -28.74 27.90
N THR A 276 2.93 -28.73 27.08
CA THR A 276 1.74 -29.55 27.31
C THR A 276 1.88 -30.96 26.74
N TYR A 277 2.83 -31.19 25.83
CA TYR A 277 3.10 -32.52 25.31
C TYR A 277 3.96 -33.32 26.30
N SER A 278 3.63 -34.61 26.45
CA SER A 278 4.41 -35.55 27.26
C SER A 278 5.27 -36.42 26.34
N GLY A 279 6.49 -36.73 26.75
CA GLY A 279 7.40 -37.55 25.94
C GLY A 279 8.88 -37.33 26.27
N ASP A 280 9.70 -38.24 25.73
CA ASP A 280 11.15 -38.14 25.75
C ASP A 280 11.69 -37.35 24.55
N ASN A 281 13.02 -37.26 24.43
CA ASN A 281 13.66 -36.52 23.34
C ASN A 281 13.33 -37.08 21.94
N THR A 282 12.94 -38.35 21.83
CA THR A 282 12.55 -38.97 20.55
C THR A 282 11.09 -38.65 20.22
N THR A 283 10.23 -38.71 21.23
CA THR A 283 8.78 -38.50 21.10
C THR A 283 8.45 -37.04 20.78
N CYS A 284 9.17 -36.10 21.40
CA CYS A 284 8.96 -34.67 21.23
C CYS A 284 9.42 -34.16 19.85
N VAL A 285 10.31 -34.88 19.16
CA VAL A 285 10.75 -34.53 17.81
C VAL A 285 9.56 -34.57 16.85
N GLY A 286 9.46 -33.52 16.05
CA GLY A 286 8.38 -33.32 15.07
C GLY A 286 7.17 -32.60 15.64
N TYR A 287 7.03 -32.43 16.96
CA TYR A 287 5.96 -31.58 17.50
C TYR A 287 6.26 -30.09 17.30
N ILE A 288 5.20 -29.33 17.09
CA ILE A 288 5.21 -27.87 16.96
C ILE A 288 4.14 -27.31 17.91
N GLY A 289 4.58 -26.53 18.89
CA GLY A 289 3.72 -25.77 19.79
C GLY A 289 3.46 -24.35 19.31
N SER A 290 2.69 -23.57 20.09
CA SER A 290 2.55 -22.13 19.89
C SER A 290 3.83 -21.35 20.21
N ASP A 291 4.75 -21.94 20.98
CA ASP A 291 6.10 -21.48 21.29
C ASP A 291 7.17 -22.05 20.32
N GLY A 292 6.75 -22.68 19.22
CA GLY A 292 7.61 -23.10 18.12
C GLY A 292 7.93 -24.59 18.10
N VAL A 293 9.11 -24.96 17.60
CA VAL A 293 9.47 -26.38 17.42
C VAL A 293 9.86 -26.99 18.76
N CYS A 294 9.35 -28.21 19.04
CA CYS A 294 9.55 -28.86 20.33
C CYS A 294 10.81 -29.77 20.37
N GLU A 295 11.31 -30.00 21.57
CA GLU A 295 12.35 -30.97 21.94
C GLU A 295 12.01 -31.62 23.31
N GLY A 296 12.71 -32.69 23.68
CA GLY A 296 12.57 -33.29 25.02
C GLY A 296 13.18 -32.41 26.10
N ASP A 297 12.57 -32.43 27.29
CA ASP A 297 13.17 -31.82 28.47
C ASP A 297 14.33 -32.66 29.03
N ALA A 298 15.09 -32.08 29.95
CA ALA A 298 16.23 -32.78 30.57
C ALA A 298 15.79 -33.98 31.44
N GLY A 299 14.51 -34.01 31.87
CA GLY A 299 13.92 -35.10 32.63
C GLY A 299 13.43 -36.27 31.77
N GLY A 300 13.40 -36.13 30.43
CA GLY A 300 12.98 -37.15 29.49
C GLY A 300 11.48 -37.53 29.57
N SER A 301 10.64 -36.70 30.20
CA SER A 301 9.22 -37.03 30.42
C SER A 301 8.25 -35.98 29.89
N LYS A 302 8.74 -34.78 29.57
CA LYS A 302 7.94 -33.70 29.01
C LYS A 302 8.65 -33.09 27.81
N CYS A 303 7.86 -32.52 26.90
CA CYS A 303 8.41 -31.69 25.84
C CYS A 303 8.58 -30.25 26.31
N ARG A 304 9.40 -29.50 25.59
CA ARG A 304 9.57 -28.05 25.73
C ARG A 304 9.90 -27.45 24.36
N ALA A 305 9.76 -26.13 24.21
CA ALA A 305 10.29 -25.46 23.02
C ALA A 305 11.82 -25.60 22.97
N ARG A 306 12.37 -25.73 21.76
CA ARG A 306 13.81 -25.69 21.54
C ARG A 306 14.41 -24.42 22.10
N LYS A 307 15.51 -24.58 22.85
CA LYS A 307 16.32 -23.44 23.30
C LYS A 307 17.21 -22.99 22.15
N CYS A 308 17.22 -21.70 21.86
CA CYS A 308 18.09 -21.14 20.84
C CYS A 308 19.56 -21.48 21.07
N GLU A 309 19.98 -21.51 22.33
CA GLU A 309 21.37 -21.77 22.75
C GLU A 309 21.85 -23.18 22.38
N ASN A 310 20.95 -24.10 22.02
CA ASN A 310 21.29 -25.43 21.51
C ASN A 310 21.56 -25.43 19.99
N GLY A 311 21.12 -24.41 19.26
CA GLY A 311 21.31 -24.29 17.81
C GLY A 311 22.71 -23.78 17.50
N THR A 312 23.56 -24.61 16.89
CA THR A 312 24.96 -24.29 16.57
C THR A 312 25.15 -23.59 15.22
N PHE A 313 24.09 -22.97 14.69
CA PHE A 313 24.11 -22.31 13.39
C PHE A 313 24.63 -20.88 13.51
N ASN A 314 25.27 -20.40 12.43
CA ASN A 314 25.94 -19.10 12.41
C ASN A 314 25.22 -18.05 11.54
N THR A 315 24.08 -18.38 10.91
CA THR A 315 23.26 -17.42 10.14
C THR A 315 21.88 -17.26 10.76
N ASP A 316 21.30 -16.05 10.63
CA ASP A 316 19.94 -15.79 11.12
C ASP A 316 18.90 -16.69 10.45
N GLU A 317 19.05 -16.98 9.16
CA GLU A 317 18.15 -17.87 8.43
C GLU A 317 18.12 -19.28 9.03
N LEU A 318 19.28 -19.88 9.31
CA LEU A 318 19.36 -21.21 9.90
C LEU A 318 18.88 -21.21 11.36
N CYS A 319 19.17 -20.16 12.12
CA CYS A 319 18.63 -20.00 13.47
C CYS A 319 17.11 -19.89 13.48
N TYR A 320 16.54 -19.10 12.56
CA TYR A 320 15.10 -18.96 12.39
C TYR A 320 14.44 -20.28 11.98
N GLN A 321 15.05 -21.03 11.06
CA GLN A 321 14.57 -22.36 10.67
C GLN A 321 14.64 -23.37 11.82
N TYR A 322 15.69 -23.30 12.65
CA TYR A 322 15.82 -24.15 13.83
C TYR A 322 14.72 -23.88 14.85
N GLN A 323 14.44 -22.59 15.09
CA GLN A 323 13.36 -22.09 15.94
C GLN A 323 13.11 -20.60 15.62
N SER A 324 11.87 -20.25 15.31
CA SER A 324 11.52 -18.95 14.70
C SER A 324 11.81 -17.72 15.56
N THR A 325 11.99 -17.90 16.87
CA THR A 325 12.32 -16.83 17.82
C THR A 325 13.83 -16.59 17.97
N CYS A 326 14.67 -17.44 17.37
CA CYS A 326 16.12 -17.38 17.53
C CYS A 326 16.79 -16.43 16.54
N LYS A 327 17.92 -15.87 16.99
CA LYS A 327 18.82 -15.02 16.20
C LYS A 327 20.23 -15.59 16.22
N THR A 328 21.06 -15.28 15.22
CA THR A 328 22.48 -15.63 15.28
C THR A 328 23.27 -14.54 16.01
N ASN A 329 24.16 -14.93 16.92
CA ASN A 329 25.22 -14.02 17.39
C ASN A 329 26.46 -14.09 16.47
N GLY A 330 26.31 -14.62 15.25
CA GLY A 330 27.37 -14.85 14.27
C GLY A 330 28.18 -16.13 14.48
N LYS A 331 27.98 -16.82 15.61
CA LYS A 331 28.62 -18.12 15.91
C LYS A 331 27.61 -19.22 16.21
N THR A 332 26.58 -18.90 16.98
CA THR A 332 25.54 -19.82 17.44
C THR A 332 24.21 -19.08 17.52
N CYS A 333 23.12 -19.82 17.60
CA CYS A 333 21.80 -19.25 17.83
C CYS A 333 21.65 -18.82 19.29
N VAL A 334 20.93 -17.73 19.50
CA VAL A 334 20.64 -17.13 20.81
C VAL A 334 19.21 -16.60 20.81
N SER A 335 18.58 -16.61 21.98
CA SER A 335 17.26 -16.01 22.18
C SER A 335 17.29 -14.48 22.11
N SER A 336 18.44 -13.89 22.44
CA SER A 336 18.69 -12.45 22.35
C SER A 336 20.18 -12.17 22.16
N LEU A 337 20.49 -11.10 21.42
CA LEU A 337 21.87 -10.63 21.29
C LEU A 337 22.29 -9.94 22.61
N SER A 338 23.57 -10.02 22.92
CA SER A 338 24.20 -9.25 24.01
C SER A 338 25.10 -8.17 23.43
N ALA A 339 25.54 -7.19 24.22
CA ALA A 339 26.53 -6.22 23.73
C ALA A 339 27.90 -6.88 23.49
N CYS A 340 28.69 -6.36 22.54
CA CYS A 340 29.99 -6.95 22.17
C CYS A 340 30.93 -7.14 23.37
N ASN A 341 30.90 -6.23 24.34
CA ASN A 341 31.74 -6.31 25.55
C ASN A 341 31.46 -7.51 26.48
N THR A 342 30.33 -8.19 26.29
CA THR A 342 29.98 -9.42 27.02
C THR A 342 30.65 -10.66 26.44
N TYR A 343 31.03 -10.62 25.16
CA TYR A 343 31.77 -11.70 24.51
C TYR A 343 33.26 -11.59 24.84
N LYS A 344 33.95 -12.73 24.88
CA LYS A 344 35.41 -12.80 25.05
C LYS A 344 36.05 -13.58 23.92
N GLY A 345 37.22 -13.13 23.50
CA GLY A 345 38.00 -13.78 22.45
C GLY A 345 39.23 -12.99 22.00
N THR A 346 39.93 -13.55 21.04
CA THR A 346 40.97 -12.90 20.22
C THR A 346 40.35 -12.08 19.09
N ALA A 347 41.17 -11.36 18.33
CA ALA A 347 40.76 -10.62 17.13
C ALA A 347 39.92 -11.48 16.17
N THR A 348 40.32 -12.73 15.92
CA THR A 348 39.63 -13.65 15.00
C THR A 348 38.28 -14.11 15.54
N THR A 349 38.22 -14.45 16.83
CA THR A 349 36.98 -14.98 17.44
C THR A 349 35.98 -13.87 17.75
N CYS A 350 36.45 -12.67 18.11
CA CYS A 350 35.57 -11.52 18.25
C CYS A 350 35.01 -11.03 16.91
N ALA A 351 35.75 -11.17 15.81
CA ALA A 351 35.33 -10.69 14.49
C ALA A 351 34.09 -11.42 13.92
N VAL A 352 33.76 -12.61 14.43
CA VAL A 352 32.55 -13.34 14.02
C VAL A 352 31.33 -12.98 14.86
N TYR A 353 31.50 -12.40 16.04
CA TYR A 353 30.37 -12.10 16.90
C TYR A 353 29.55 -10.91 16.39
N ILE A 354 28.25 -11.03 16.59
CA ILE A 354 27.25 -9.98 16.37
C ILE A 354 26.63 -9.69 17.74
N GLY A 355 26.69 -8.44 18.15
CA GLY A 355 26.07 -7.93 19.36
C GLY A 355 24.89 -6.99 19.09
N THR A 356 24.26 -6.53 20.15
CA THR A 356 23.22 -5.48 20.09
C THR A 356 23.75 -4.14 19.55
N ASP A 357 25.06 -3.93 19.67
CA ASP A 357 25.86 -2.81 19.20
C ASP A 357 26.55 -3.10 17.84
N GLY A 358 26.12 -4.15 17.13
CA GLY A 358 26.56 -4.46 15.77
C GLY A 358 27.67 -5.52 15.70
N TYR A 359 28.52 -5.42 14.68
CA TYR A 359 29.62 -6.38 14.48
C TYR A 359 30.76 -6.11 15.47
N CYS A 360 31.26 -7.18 16.09
CA CYS A 360 32.30 -7.08 17.10
C CYS A 360 33.72 -7.16 16.51
N LYS A 361 34.71 -6.73 17.30
CA LYS A 361 36.15 -6.82 17.04
C LYS A 361 36.91 -7.15 18.32
N GLY A 362 38.06 -7.79 18.20
CA GLY A 362 38.99 -8.04 19.30
C GLY A 362 40.21 -7.13 19.21
N THR A 363 40.93 -6.95 20.32
CA THR A 363 42.08 -6.04 20.41
C THR A 363 43.43 -6.74 20.25
N SER A 364 43.47 -8.07 20.38
CA SER A 364 44.71 -8.86 20.39
C SER A 364 44.53 -10.16 19.62
N THR A 365 45.54 -10.58 18.86
CA THR A 365 45.50 -11.83 18.07
C THR A 365 45.80 -13.08 18.89
N THR A 366 46.45 -12.96 20.05
CA THR A 366 46.94 -14.10 20.85
C THR A 366 46.32 -14.19 22.25
N THR A 367 46.05 -13.05 22.88
CA THR A 367 45.43 -12.97 24.22
C THR A 367 43.94 -12.75 24.09
N GLU A 368 43.14 -13.55 24.80
CA GLU A 368 41.70 -13.35 24.90
C GLU A 368 41.36 -12.14 25.79
N ALA A 369 40.46 -11.28 25.30
CA ALA A 369 39.93 -10.14 26.04
C ALA A 369 38.44 -9.97 25.74
N SER A 370 37.75 -9.07 26.44
CA SER A 370 36.40 -8.66 26.07
C SER A 370 36.42 -8.07 24.66
N CYS A 371 35.48 -8.49 23.82
CA CYS A 371 35.31 -7.92 22.49
C CYS A 371 34.81 -6.47 22.60
N LEU A 372 34.94 -5.71 21.52
CA LEU A 372 34.46 -4.34 21.41
C LEU A 372 33.61 -4.23 20.15
N PRO A 373 32.63 -3.32 20.07
CA PRO A 373 31.95 -3.03 18.82
C PRO A 373 32.94 -2.42 17.82
N LYS A 374 32.74 -2.67 16.53
CA LYS A 374 33.41 -1.91 15.48
C LYS A 374 32.90 -0.46 15.47
N ILE A 375 33.79 0.47 15.14
CA ILE A 375 33.47 1.90 15.04
C ILE A 375 33.56 2.27 13.55
N CYS A 376 32.52 2.92 13.01
CA CYS A 376 32.47 3.27 11.58
C CYS A 376 33.75 3.96 11.08
N ASP A 377 34.27 4.89 11.87
CA ASP A 377 35.41 5.76 11.53
C ASP A 377 36.74 4.99 11.45
N GLU A 378 36.78 3.72 11.88
CA GLU A 378 37.94 2.83 11.77
C GLU A 378 37.88 1.93 10.52
N ALA A 379 36.85 2.07 9.69
CA ALA A 379 36.76 1.34 8.44
C ALA A 379 37.89 1.76 7.49
N PRO A 380 38.55 0.82 6.79
CA PRO A 380 39.62 1.16 5.85
C PRO A 380 39.13 2.10 4.74
N ASP A 381 40.01 2.98 4.25
CA ASP A 381 39.75 3.90 3.13
C ASP A 381 39.27 3.21 1.83
N THR A 382 39.53 1.91 1.70
CA THR A 382 39.05 1.08 0.59
C THR A 382 37.56 0.73 0.69
N THR A 383 36.92 1.01 1.82
CA THR A 383 35.48 0.83 2.06
C THR A 383 34.71 2.05 1.54
N THR A 384 34.27 1.98 0.28
CA THR A 384 33.83 3.16 -0.49
C THR A 384 32.36 3.16 -0.90
N THR A 385 31.57 2.20 -0.41
CA THR A 385 30.13 2.10 -0.69
C THR A 385 29.34 1.94 0.61
N ASP A 386 28.07 2.37 0.61
CA ASP A 386 27.19 2.21 1.77
C ASP A 386 27.00 0.73 2.13
N ASP A 387 26.87 -0.16 1.14
CA ASP A 387 26.79 -1.60 1.38
C ASP A 387 28.04 -2.15 2.07
N ALA A 388 29.23 -1.71 1.66
CA ALA A 388 30.48 -2.13 2.26
C ALA A 388 30.62 -1.57 3.69
N CYS A 389 30.18 -0.33 3.93
CA CYS A 389 30.13 0.26 5.25
C CYS A 389 29.14 -0.44 6.18
N ASN A 390 27.93 -0.76 5.70
CA ASN A 390 26.93 -1.48 6.47
C ASN A 390 27.36 -2.91 6.79
N LYS A 391 28.11 -3.57 5.89
CA LYS A 391 28.77 -4.87 6.16
C LYS A 391 29.94 -4.74 7.14
N TYR A 392 30.63 -3.60 7.15
CA TYR A 392 31.71 -3.36 8.11
C TYR A 392 31.13 -3.18 9.52
N GLN A 393 30.14 -2.30 9.66
CA GLN A 393 29.41 -2.05 10.90
C GLN A 393 27.99 -1.55 10.62
N ILE A 394 27.01 -2.10 11.34
CA ILE A 394 25.59 -1.79 11.14
C ILE A 394 25.34 -0.30 11.37
N GLY A 395 24.65 0.35 10.44
CA GLY A 395 24.30 1.77 10.53
C GLY A 395 25.40 2.74 10.09
N CYS A 396 26.54 2.25 9.58
CA CYS A 396 27.56 3.09 8.96
C CYS A 396 27.20 3.42 7.50
N VAL A 397 27.62 4.61 7.06
CA VAL A 397 27.51 5.11 5.68
C VAL A 397 28.89 5.50 5.15
N THR A 398 29.08 5.51 3.84
CA THR A 398 30.39 5.80 3.25
C THR A 398 30.68 7.30 3.18
N THR A 399 31.96 7.65 3.37
CA THR A 399 32.50 8.97 3.01
C THR A 399 33.17 8.95 1.64
N GLY A 400 33.09 7.81 0.93
CA GLY A 400 33.84 7.48 -0.27
C GLY A 400 35.33 7.16 -0.03
N LYS A 401 35.80 7.31 1.23
CA LYS A 401 37.13 6.90 1.73
C LYS A 401 36.98 6.41 3.17
N GLY A 402 36.37 5.24 3.33
CA GLY A 402 35.99 4.71 4.63
C GLY A 402 34.56 5.07 5.01
N CYS A 403 34.23 4.90 6.29
CA CYS A 403 32.86 4.96 6.79
C CYS A 403 32.74 5.90 7.98
N VAL A 404 31.51 6.38 8.21
CA VAL A 404 31.12 7.15 9.40
C VAL A 404 29.70 6.78 9.79
N THR A 405 29.25 7.17 10.98
CA THR A 405 27.81 7.12 11.29
C THR A 405 27.05 8.13 10.44
N LYS A 406 25.77 7.87 10.15
CA LYS A 406 24.94 8.82 9.38
C LYS A 406 24.89 10.22 10.01
N ALA A 407 24.90 10.31 11.34
CA ALA A 407 24.92 11.58 12.06
C ALA A 407 26.25 12.35 11.92
N ASN A 408 27.36 11.64 11.71
CA ASN A 408 28.70 12.23 11.57
C ASN A 408 29.09 12.48 10.11
N LEU A 409 28.23 12.16 9.14
CA LEU A 409 28.49 12.41 7.73
C LEU A 409 28.55 13.91 7.47
N LYS A 410 29.75 14.39 7.08
CA LYS A 410 30.02 15.82 6.92
C LYS A 410 29.53 16.34 5.57
N SER A 411 29.28 17.64 5.46
CA SER A 411 29.02 18.29 4.18
C SER A 411 30.23 18.22 3.26
N CYS A 412 30.00 18.13 1.94
CA CYS A 412 31.07 18.18 0.95
C CYS A 412 31.99 19.41 1.11
N THR A 413 31.45 20.54 1.55
CA THR A 413 32.20 21.79 1.75
C THR A 413 33.22 21.75 2.89
N THR A 414 33.16 20.72 3.74
CA THR A 414 34.10 20.54 4.84
C THR A 414 35.38 19.83 4.41
N TYR A 415 35.35 19.09 3.30
CA TYR A 415 36.51 18.37 2.80
C TYR A 415 37.45 19.32 2.05
N ASP A 416 38.74 19.30 2.42
CA ASP A 416 39.79 19.87 1.58
C ASP A 416 40.13 18.89 0.45
N GLY A 417 40.40 19.42 -0.74
CA GLY A 417 40.75 18.63 -1.90
C GLY A 417 40.93 19.43 -3.20
N ASP A 418 41.13 18.66 -4.25
CA ASP A 418 41.39 19.06 -5.63
C ASP A 418 40.49 18.27 -6.59
N ALA A 419 40.72 18.46 -7.89
CA ALA A 419 39.96 17.79 -8.96
C ALA A 419 39.88 16.26 -8.82
N THR A 420 40.85 15.60 -8.18
CA THR A 420 40.92 14.14 -8.07
C THR A 420 40.34 13.66 -6.74
N SER A 421 40.80 14.25 -5.64
CA SER A 421 40.43 13.83 -4.29
C SER A 421 38.95 14.05 -3.98
N CYS A 422 38.35 15.15 -4.45
CA CYS A 422 36.93 15.43 -4.24
C CYS A 422 35.99 14.47 -4.97
N GLN A 423 36.40 13.90 -6.12
CA GLN A 423 35.57 12.95 -6.87
C GLN A 423 35.31 11.65 -6.11
N SER A 424 36.23 11.29 -5.21
CA SER A 424 36.13 10.09 -4.39
C SER A 424 35.38 10.30 -3.08
N ARG A 425 34.91 11.52 -2.78
CA ARG A 425 34.26 11.84 -1.50
C ARG A 425 32.75 11.80 -1.60
N VAL A 426 32.12 11.41 -0.50
CA VAL A 426 30.69 11.47 -0.26
C VAL A 426 30.46 12.29 1.01
N GLY A 427 29.61 13.31 0.91
CA GLY A 427 29.14 14.12 2.03
C GLY A 427 27.66 13.91 2.29
N SER A 428 27.10 14.68 3.22
CA SER A 428 25.68 14.64 3.57
C SER A 428 24.75 14.92 2.38
N GLU A 429 25.22 15.67 1.39
CA GLU A 429 24.51 16.02 0.17
C GLU A 429 24.62 14.93 -0.91
N GLY A 430 25.51 13.95 -0.74
CA GLY A 430 25.83 12.91 -1.72
C GLY A 430 27.27 13.06 -2.25
N LYS A 431 27.49 12.64 -3.50
CA LYS A 431 28.83 12.66 -4.13
C LYS A 431 29.36 14.09 -4.26
N CYS A 432 30.63 14.28 -3.92
CA CYS A 432 31.31 15.57 -4.01
C CYS A 432 32.02 15.75 -5.37
N THR A 433 32.42 16.99 -5.65
CA THR A 433 33.25 17.40 -6.78
C THR A 433 34.11 18.60 -6.38
N TRP A 434 35.08 18.96 -7.21
CA TRP A 434 35.90 20.17 -7.04
C TRP A 434 35.51 21.20 -8.10
N LYS A 435 35.51 22.49 -7.73
CA LYS A 435 35.22 23.59 -8.65
C LYS A 435 36.40 24.56 -8.75
N THR A 436 36.80 25.14 -7.61
CA THR A 436 37.89 26.11 -7.49
C THR A 436 38.37 26.18 -6.04
N GLY A 437 39.64 26.53 -5.80
CA GLY A 437 40.19 26.67 -4.45
C GLY A 437 40.62 25.35 -3.83
N THR A 438 40.54 25.24 -2.49
CA THR A 438 41.02 24.06 -1.75
C THR A 438 39.91 23.20 -1.15
N LYS A 439 38.63 23.58 -1.33
CA LYS A 439 37.48 22.88 -0.74
C LYS A 439 36.70 22.11 -1.81
N CYS A 440 36.18 20.94 -1.45
CA CYS A 440 35.20 20.24 -2.25
C CYS A 440 33.84 20.94 -2.17
N VAL A 441 32.97 20.63 -3.12
CA VAL A 441 31.57 21.08 -3.17
C VAL A 441 30.67 19.90 -3.51
N ALA A 442 29.37 19.99 -3.21
CA ALA A 442 28.42 18.98 -3.67
C ALA A 442 28.36 18.99 -5.21
N ARG A 443 28.11 17.81 -5.81
CA ARG A 443 27.77 17.78 -7.24
C ARG A 443 26.47 18.52 -7.49
N ASP A 444 26.41 19.17 -8.64
CA ASP A 444 25.21 19.80 -9.17
C ASP A 444 24.82 19.04 -10.45
N CYS A 445 23.53 18.73 -10.58
CA CYS A 445 23.00 17.99 -11.73
C CYS A 445 23.36 18.64 -13.08
N THR A 446 23.43 19.97 -13.12
CA THR A 446 23.78 20.74 -14.33
C THR A 446 25.21 20.49 -14.82
N GLN A 447 26.06 19.89 -13.98
CA GLN A 447 27.44 19.54 -14.31
C GLN A 447 27.57 18.16 -14.96
N ALA A 448 26.46 17.42 -15.09
CA ALA A 448 26.47 16.12 -15.75
C ALA A 448 26.77 16.28 -17.25
N ALA A 449 27.63 15.41 -17.77
CA ALA A 449 27.93 15.37 -19.19
C ALA A 449 26.68 15.04 -20.03
N THR A 450 26.64 15.54 -21.27
CA THR A 450 25.47 15.43 -22.17
C THR A 450 25.16 13.99 -22.58
N ASN A 451 26.10 13.06 -22.41
CA ASN A 451 25.90 11.63 -22.65
C ASN A 451 25.14 10.91 -21.53
N LEU A 452 24.85 11.54 -20.39
CA LEU A 452 23.98 10.99 -19.34
C LEU A 452 22.52 11.21 -19.75
N ASN A 453 21.93 10.22 -20.41
CA ASN A 453 20.63 10.33 -21.09
C ASN A 453 19.51 9.46 -20.49
N THR A 454 19.74 8.84 -19.31
CA THR A 454 18.74 8.07 -18.57
C THR A 454 18.69 8.49 -17.10
N ASN A 455 17.56 8.28 -16.42
CA ASN A 455 17.44 8.58 -14.98
C ASN A 455 18.42 7.77 -14.14
N SER A 456 18.69 6.51 -14.50
CA SER A 456 19.68 5.69 -13.81
C SER A 456 21.09 6.30 -13.91
N LEU A 457 21.49 6.77 -15.10
CA LEU A 457 22.77 7.45 -15.28
C LEU A 457 22.84 8.74 -14.45
N CYS A 458 21.78 9.53 -14.43
CA CYS A 458 21.72 10.78 -13.64
C CYS A 458 21.70 10.56 -12.13
N ALA A 459 20.91 9.60 -11.64
CA ALA A 459 20.88 9.21 -10.23
C ALA A 459 22.24 8.65 -9.77
N ASN A 460 22.92 7.88 -10.63
CA ASN A 460 24.28 7.41 -10.39
C ASN A 460 25.30 8.55 -10.34
N PHE A 461 25.11 9.61 -11.14
CA PHE A 461 25.95 10.81 -11.10
C PHE A 461 25.76 11.59 -9.80
N PHE A 462 24.51 11.80 -9.39
CA PHE A 462 24.13 12.42 -8.11
C PHE A 462 22.66 12.07 -7.78
N THR A 463 22.40 11.61 -6.54
CA THR A 463 21.17 10.92 -6.13
C THR A 463 19.87 11.69 -6.39
N ASN A 464 19.92 13.03 -6.45
CA ASN A 464 18.77 13.90 -6.66
C ASN A 464 18.68 14.45 -8.10
N CYS A 465 19.26 13.76 -9.08
CA CYS A 465 19.22 14.16 -10.49
C CYS A 465 18.36 13.25 -11.35
N VAL A 466 17.75 13.87 -12.37
CA VAL A 466 16.98 13.24 -13.45
C VAL A 466 17.58 13.61 -14.78
N THR A 467 17.36 12.80 -15.82
CA THR A 467 17.87 13.13 -17.15
C THR A 467 17.01 14.19 -17.83
N THR A 468 17.61 15.04 -18.66
CA THR A 468 16.88 15.86 -19.66
C THR A 468 16.80 15.16 -21.03
N GLY A 469 17.33 13.93 -21.13
CA GLY A 469 17.57 13.22 -22.37
C GLY A 469 18.92 13.56 -23.03
N SER A 470 19.65 14.56 -22.54
CA SER A 470 21.03 14.89 -22.94
C SER A 470 21.73 15.67 -21.82
N GLY A 471 21.98 15.00 -20.70
CA GLY A 471 22.47 15.61 -19.45
C GLY A 471 21.48 15.43 -18.29
N CYS A 472 21.77 16.07 -17.16
CA CYS A 472 20.97 15.93 -15.94
C CYS A 472 20.53 17.27 -15.37
N VAL A 473 19.40 17.26 -14.66
CA VAL A 473 18.86 18.39 -13.88
C VAL A 473 18.36 17.89 -12.53
N SER A 474 18.12 18.79 -11.58
CA SER A 474 17.59 18.43 -10.26
C SER A 474 16.20 17.79 -10.40
N GLN A 475 15.91 16.80 -9.56
CA GLN A 475 14.60 16.17 -9.38
C GLN A 475 13.48 17.16 -8.97
N THR A 476 13.76 18.45 -8.82
CA THR A 476 12.78 19.50 -8.50
C THR A 476 12.48 20.42 -9.69
N SER A 477 13.13 20.26 -10.84
CA SER A 477 13.03 21.17 -11.99
C SER A 477 12.12 20.63 -13.10
N CYS A 478 10.80 20.79 -12.97
CA CYS A 478 9.84 20.34 -13.99
C CYS A 478 10.03 21.02 -15.36
N ASP A 479 10.43 22.29 -15.37
CA ASP A 479 10.52 23.11 -16.59
C ASP A 479 11.58 22.61 -17.59
N LEU A 480 12.50 21.75 -17.15
CA LEU A 480 13.62 21.24 -17.95
C LEU A 480 13.44 19.78 -18.39
N THR A 481 12.35 19.12 -18.00
CA THR A 481 12.09 17.70 -18.30
C THR A 481 11.29 17.54 -19.60
N VAL A 482 11.98 17.57 -20.74
CA VAL A 482 11.37 17.58 -22.09
C VAL A 482 10.88 16.21 -22.60
N LYS A 483 11.08 15.12 -21.86
CA LYS A 483 10.71 13.75 -22.25
C LYS A 483 9.96 13.03 -21.14
N GLN A 484 9.13 12.04 -21.51
CA GLN A 484 8.35 11.21 -20.57
C GLN A 484 9.21 10.63 -19.47
N GLN A 485 10.30 9.97 -19.86
CA GLN A 485 11.24 9.35 -18.94
C GLN A 485 11.83 10.34 -17.93
N SER A 486 12.11 11.58 -18.34
CA SER A 486 12.60 12.65 -17.46
C SER A 486 11.56 13.09 -16.44
N CYS A 487 10.32 13.29 -16.89
CA CYS A 487 9.23 13.81 -16.08
C CYS A 487 8.76 12.78 -15.03
N GLU A 488 8.68 11.50 -15.41
CA GLU A 488 8.33 10.39 -14.50
C GLU A 488 9.34 10.17 -13.36
N GLY A 489 10.59 10.64 -13.54
CA GLY A 489 11.63 10.58 -12.50
C GLY A 489 11.72 11.82 -11.61
N THR A 490 10.97 12.89 -11.91
CA THR A 490 11.10 14.20 -11.25
C THR A 490 10.00 14.38 -10.22
N ASN A 491 10.37 14.77 -9.00
CA ASN A 491 9.41 14.97 -7.91
C ASN A 491 8.46 16.12 -8.26
N ASN A 492 7.17 15.91 -8.05
CA ASN A 492 6.10 16.89 -8.26
C ASN A 492 5.87 17.31 -9.72
N CYS A 493 6.35 16.54 -10.70
CA CYS A 493 6.04 16.76 -12.12
C CYS A 493 5.06 15.71 -12.63
N SER A 494 4.26 16.06 -13.64
CA SER A 494 3.32 15.14 -14.29
C SER A 494 3.51 15.21 -15.80
N TRP A 495 3.78 14.07 -16.42
CA TRP A 495 3.99 14.03 -17.86
C TRP A 495 2.65 14.09 -18.59
N GLN A 496 2.53 14.98 -19.57
CA GLN A 496 1.41 14.98 -20.50
C GLN A 496 1.92 14.64 -21.92
N PRO A 497 1.43 13.55 -22.55
CA PRO A 497 1.69 13.29 -23.95
C PRO A 497 1.07 14.41 -24.78
N ILE A 498 1.91 15.19 -25.45
CA ILE A 498 1.44 16.07 -26.53
C ILE A 498 1.01 15.15 -27.67
N LEU A 499 -0.28 14.82 -27.72
CA LEU A 499 -0.90 14.31 -28.95
C LEU A 499 -0.76 15.40 -30.01
N ASN A 500 0.11 15.14 -30.99
CA ASN A 500 0.20 15.88 -32.24
C ASN A 500 -1.15 15.82 -32.97
N LEU A 501 -2.06 16.72 -32.62
CA LEU A 501 -3.18 17.15 -33.45
C LEU A 501 -3.05 18.67 -33.60
N ARG A 502 -2.88 19.06 -34.85
CA ARG A 502 -2.63 20.42 -35.34
C ARG A 502 -3.45 21.48 -34.57
N LYS A 503 -2.78 22.41 -33.89
CA LYS A 503 -3.35 23.71 -33.50
C LYS A 503 -2.40 24.85 -33.85
N ASN A 504 -2.08 24.95 -35.14
CA ASN A 504 -1.43 26.15 -35.71
C ASN A 504 -2.45 27.15 -36.30
N GLN A 505 -3.71 27.12 -35.82
CA GLN A 505 -4.76 28.09 -36.24
C GLN A 505 -5.43 28.86 -35.09
N PHE A 506 -5.16 28.54 -33.81
CA PHE A 506 -5.83 29.24 -32.69
C PHE A 506 -5.08 30.48 -32.17
N VAL A 507 -3.79 30.64 -32.47
CA VAL A 507 -2.99 31.79 -32.01
C VAL A 507 -3.13 33.02 -32.93
N GLN A 508 -3.58 32.83 -34.18
CA GLN A 508 -3.89 33.96 -35.08
C GLN A 508 -5.31 34.51 -34.89
N GLN A 509 -6.27 33.71 -34.45
CA GLN A 509 -7.67 34.15 -34.31
C GLN A 509 -7.88 35.04 -33.06
N ILE A 510 -7.19 34.74 -31.96
CA ILE A 510 -7.28 35.54 -30.72
C ILE A 510 -6.58 36.91 -30.85
N LYS A 511 -5.52 37.03 -31.66
CA LYS A 511 -4.86 38.33 -31.92
C LYS A 511 -5.66 39.25 -32.86
N LEU A 512 -6.55 38.70 -33.69
CA LEU A 512 -7.46 39.49 -34.54
C LEU A 512 -8.67 40.02 -33.76
N GLU A 513 -9.21 39.24 -32.83
CA GLU A 513 -10.37 39.63 -32.03
C GLU A 513 -10.03 40.64 -30.93
N GLN A 514 -8.85 40.56 -30.30
CA GLN A 514 -8.39 41.56 -29.33
C GLN A 514 -8.00 42.91 -29.99
N GLY A 515 -7.61 42.90 -31.27
CA GLY A 515 -7.31 44.11 -32.04
C GLY A 515 -8.56 44.90 -32.48
N LEU A 516 -9.68 44.21 -32.73
CA LEU A 516 -10.93 44.86 -33.13
C LEU A 516 -11.65 45.54 -31.96
N LEU A 517 -11.64 44.91 -30.77
CA LEU A 517 -12.26 45.45 -29.56
C LEU A 517 -11.58 46.73 -29.04
N ILE A 518 -10.26 46.85 -29.20
CA ILE A 518 -9.50 48.06 -28.80
C ILE A 518 -9.70 49.22 -29.80
N LYS A 519 -10.00 48.94 -31.08
CA LYS A 519 -10.32 49.98 -32.08
C LYS A 519 -11.73 50.55 -31.90
N MET A 520 -12.70 49.74 -31.46
CA MET A 520 -14.07 50.21 -31.21
C MET A 520 -14.17 51.10 -29.96
N MET A 521 -13.42 50.80 -28.90
CA MET A 521 -13.46 51.61 -27.66
C MET A 521 -12.73 52.97 -27.75
N LYS A 522 -11.85 53.18 -28.73
CA LYS A 522 -11.18 54.49 -28.93
C LYS A 522 -11.97 55.49 -29.78
N THR A 523 -13.04 55.04 -30.45
CA THR A 523 -13.79 55.91 -31.37
C THR A 523 -14.99 56.60 -30.69
N GLU A 524 -15.52 56.07 -29.59
CA GLU A 524 -16.62 56.70 -28.84
C GLU A 524 -16.16 57.74 -27.80
N ILE A 525 -14.87 57.79 -27.42
CA ILE A 525 -14.35 58.75 -26.44
C ILE A 525 -14.01 60.12 -27.08
N HIS A 526 -14.04 60.24 -28.42
CA HIS A 526 -13.71 61.50 -29.12
C HIS A 526 -14.92 62.37 -29.50
N TYR A 527 -16.17 61.97 -29.16
CA TYR A 527 -17.38 62.73 -29.53
C TYR A 527 -18.15 63.39 -28.37
N ILE A 528 -17.68 63.30 -27.11
CA ILE A 528 -18.34 63.91 -25.92
C ILE A 528 -17.45 65.01 -25.30
N SER A 529 -16.83 65.86 -26.13
CA SER A 529 -15.94 66.95 -25.68
C SER A 529 -16.22 68.30 -26.38
N LEU A 530 -17.47 68.59 -26.74
CA LEU A 530 -17.87 69.93 -27.17
C LEU A 530 -19.26 70.25 -26.62
N TYR A 531 -19.32 70.91 -25.46
CA TYR A 531 -20.21 72.04 -25.13
C TYR A 531 -19.98 72.48 -23.67
N PRO A 532 -19.64 73.76 -23.39
CA PRO A 532 -19.38 74.25 -22.04
C PRO A 532 -20.61 74.90 -21.37
N LYS A 533 -20.65 74.75 -20.04
CA LYS A 533 -21.14 75.66 -18.99
C LYS A 533 -22.49 76.37 -19.18
N ASN A 534 -23.37 76.25 -18.18
CA ASN A 534 -23.86 77.47 -17.52
C ASN A 534 -24.20 77.28 -16.04
N VAL A 535 -23.89 78.35 -15.32
CA VAL A 535 -23.96 78.59 -13.89
C VAL A 535 -25.34 79.16 -13.56
N VAL A 536 -25.77 78.94 -12.31
CA VAL A 536 -26.98 79.46 -11.65
C VAL A 536 -27.21 80.95 -11.92
N GLY A 537 -28.46 81.32 -12.22
CA GLY A 537 -28.96 82.69 -12.42
C GLY A 537 -30.17 82.71 -13.33
#